data_AF-A0A6A6S5X0-F1
#
_entry.id   AF-A0A6A6S5X0-F1
#
_cell.length_a   1.000
_cell.length_b   1.000
_cell.length_c   1.000
_cell.angle_alpha   90.00
_cell.angle_beta   90.00
_cell.angle_gamma   90.00
#
_symmetry.space_group_name_H-M   'P 1'
#
loop_
_entity.id
_entity.type
_entity.pdbx_description
1 polymer ?
#
loop_
_entity_poly.entity_id
_entity_poly.type
_entity_poly.pdbx_seq_one_letter_code
_entity_poly.pdbx_strand_id
1 'polypeptide(L)'
;MHLHARVDGVANANYPGFVAPPVGVTPDLNWEPNKWNIVIQALCIGLTTMFVATRFATKWWIMKEMHPDDYVCLLAWVGSVIYSSITLSQSFLGLGVSQWNMSPATASAFLKRGYLSQILYGPIAFCTKLAILLLLIRIFAVKERFVLFARVLIGVCAAYYISITSIQIFLCRPISKAYNPKVLGKCLDSRKIFIANTAIAIVTDVAILASPMPIIWRLKMSFWSRVGSSAVLAAGGLGVFH
;
A
#
# COMPACT_ATOMS: atom_id res chain seq x y z
N MET A 1 -4.54 9.42 -27.81
CA MET A 1 -5.91 9.50 -28.37
C MET A 1 -6.16 8.18 -29.09
N HIS A 2 -7.33 7.58 -28.92
CA HIS A 2 -7.77 6.27 -29.50
C HIS A 2 -7.37 4.98 -28.77
N LEU A 3 -8.16 4.61 -27.76
CA LEU A 3 -8.47 3.21 -27.41
C LEU A 3 -9.95 3.11 -26.97
N HIS A 4 -10.85 3.71 -27.77
CA HIS A 4 -12.29 3.72 -27.49
C HIS A 4 -13.15 3.16 -28.63
N ALA A 5 -12.55 2.50 -29.63
CA ALA A 5 -13.29 1.99 -30.79
C ALA A 5 -12.91 0.54 -31.07
N ARG A 6 -13.51 -0.41 -30.33
CA ARG A 6 -13.90 -1.76 -30.81
C ARG A 6 -14.65 -2.52 -29.70
N VAL A 7 -15.80 -1.99 -29.26
CA VAL A 7 -16.75 -2.74 -28.41
C VAL A 7 -17.84 -3.41 -29.26
N ASP A 8 -18.00 -3.05 -30.54
CA ASP A 8 -19.20 -3.43 -31.31
C ASP A 8 -19.02 -4.62 -32.27
N GLY A 9 -17.97 -5.44 -32.11
CA GLY A 9 -17.63 -6.52 -33.07
C GLY A 9 -17.55 -7.95 -32.54
N VAL A 10 -17.68 -8.19 -31.24
CA VAL A 10 -17.49 -9.53 -30.64
C VAL A 10 -18.71 -9.92 -29.80
N ALA A 11 -19.91 -9.75 -30.36
CA ALA A 11 -21.14 -10.19 -29.70
C ALA A 11 -21.41 -11.70 -29.84
N ASN A 12 -20.59 -12.47 -30.57
CA ASN A 12 -20.90 -13.87 -30.92
C ASN A 12 -19.73 -14.86 -30.76
N ALA A 13 -18.95 -14.76 -29.68
CA ALA A 13 -18.14 -15.90 -29.23
C ALA A 13 -18.36 -16.07 -27.74
N ASN A 14 -18.92 -17.21 -27.32
CA ASN A 14 -19.02 -17.61 -25.92
C ASN A 14 -17.60 -17.86 -25.38
N TYR A 15 -16.88 -16.80 -25.05
CA TYR A 15 -15.61 -16.92 -24.34
C TYR A 15 -15.89 -16.88 -22.82
N PRO A 16 -15.35 -17.82 -22.04
CA PRO A 16 -15.62 -17.95 -20.60
C PRO A 16 -14.94 -16.87 -19.73
N GLY A 17 -14.11 -16.01 -20.32
CA GLY A 17 -13.29 -14.99 -19.64
C GLY A 17 -13.95 -13.62 -19.47
N PHE A 18 -13.36 -12.77 -18.63
CA PHE A 18 -13.84 -11.41 -18.30
C PHE A 18 -13.62 -10.40 -19.45
N VAL A 19 -12.56 -10.56 -20.25
CA VAL A 19 -12.25 -9.76 -21.45
C VAL A 19 -11.94 -10.71 -22.61
N ALA A 20 -12.23 -10.29 -23.84
CA ALA A 20 -11.88 -11.05 -25.04
C ALA A 20 -10.35 -11.27 -25.11
N PRO A 21 -9.88 -12.51 -25.37
CA PRO A 21 -8.45 -12.79 -25.48
C PRO A 21 -7.86 -12.12 -26.74
N PRO A 22 -6.55 -11.82 -26.75
CA PRO A 22 -5.85 -11.44 -27.98
C PRO A 22 -5.89 -12.59 -29.00
N VAL A 23 -5.76 -12.23 -30.28
CA VAL A 23 -5.83 -13.20 -31.40
C VAL A 23 -4.85 -14.37 -31.19
N GLY A 24 -5.38 -15.61 -31.26
CA GLY A 24 -4.60 -16.83 -31.11
C GLY A 24 -4.43 -17.37 -29.68
N VAL A 25 -5.02 -16.73 -28.66
CA VAL A 25 -4.95 -17.20 -27.26
C VAL A 25 -6.28 -17.80 -26.82
N THR A 26 -6.26 -19.04 -26.35
CA THR A 26 -7.43 -19.69 -25.72
C THR A 26 -7.47 -19.35 -24.23
N PRO A 27 -8.60 -18.87 -23.68
CA PRO A 27 -8.77 -18.66 -22.25
C PRO A 27 -8.61 -19.96 -21.47
N ASP A 28 -7.72 -19.96 -20.47
CA ASP A 28 -7.61 -21.03 -19.49
C ASP A 28 -8.11 -20.54 -18.13
N LEU A 29 -9.17 -21.17 -17.62
CA LEU A 29 -9.74 -20.83 -16.30
C LEU A 29 -9.12 -21.63 -15.16
N ASN A 30 -8.33 -22.66 -15.47
CA ASN A 30 -7.69 -23.52 -14.48
C ASN A 30 -6.31 -22.96 -14.12
N TRP A 31 -6.28 -21.76 -13.56
CA TRP A 31 -5.05 -21.14 -13.07
C TRP A 31 -4.78 -21.53 -11.62
N GLU A 32 -3.51 -21.78 -11.30
CA GLU A 32 -3.05 -21.97 -9.92
C GLU A 32 -2.59 -20.62 -9.32
N PRO A 33 -2.82 -20.38 -8.01
CA PRO A 33 -2.30 -19.20 -7.35
C PRO A 33 -0.78 -19.11 -7.43
N ASN A 34 -0.27 -17.90 -7.65
CA ASN A 34 1.18 -17.63 -7.64
C ASN A 34 1.77 -17.90 -6.26
N LYS A 35 2.41 -19.08 -6.10
CA LYS A 35 3.00 -19.55 -4.84
C LYS A 35 4.00 -18.54 -4.24
N TRP A 36 4.79 -17.89 -5.09
CA TRP A 36 5.75 -16.85 -4.67
C TRP A 36 5.09 -15.68 -3.95
N ASN A 37 3.94 -15.20 -4.43
CA ASN A 37 3.24 -14.08 -3.80
C ASN A 37 2.76 -14.46 -2.39
N ILE A 38 2.20 -15.66 -2.25
CA ILE A 38 1.74 -16.20 -0.95
C ILE A 38 2.91 -16.31 0.03
N VAL A 39 4.04 -16.89 -0.41
CA VAL A 39 5.22 -17.07 0.43
C VAL A 39 5.80 -15.73 0.88
N ILE A 40 6.00 -14.78 -0.05
CA ILE A 40 6.53 -13.44 0.27
C ILE A 40 5.62 -12.74 1.28
N GLN A 41 4.31 -12.78 1.06
CA GLN A 41 3.36 -12.10 1.94
C GLN A 41 3.30 -12.73 3.33
N ALA A 42 3.31 -14.07 3.42
CA ALA A 42 3.37 -14.77 4.70
C ALA A 42 4.65 -14.42 5.48
N LEU A 43 5.80 -14.35 4.80
CA LEU A 43 7.07 -13.94 5.40
C LEU A 43 7.01 -12.48 5.89
N CYS A 44 6.50 -11.55 5.08
CA CYS A 44 6.37 -10.15 5.48
C CYS A 44 5.46 -9.97 6.70
N ILE A 45 4.31 -10.64 6.75
CA ILE A 45 3.39 -10.60 7.91
C ILE A 45 4.08 -11.19 9.15
N GLY A 46 4.74 -12.33 9.01
CA GLY A 46 5.43 -12.99 10.12
C GLY A 46 6.53 -12.11 10.71
N LEU A 47 7.40 -11.56 9.85
CA LEU A 47 8.48 -10.68 10.26
C LEU A 47 7.95 -9.40 10.94
N THR A 48 7.00 -8.71 10.32
CA THR A 48 6.43 -7.47 10.89
C THR A 48 5.76 -7.71 12.24
N THR A 49 5.03 -8.82 12.38
CA THR A 49 4.40 -9.21 13.65
C THR A 49 5.43 -9.52 14.73
N MET A 50 6.51 -10.22 14.38
CA MET A 50 7.61 -10.50 15.31
C MET A 50 8.24 -9.19 15.83
N PHE A 51 8.57 -8.24 14.94
CA PHE A 51 9.15 -6.95 15.34
C PHE A 51 8.23 -6.15 16.25
N VAL A 52 6.94 -6.09 15.93
CA VAL A 52 5.95 -5.38 16.76
C VAL A 52 5.79 -6.07 18.11
N ALA A 53 5.70 -7.41 18.14
CA ALA A 53 5.62 -8.17 19.38
C ALA A 53 6.85 -7.94 20.27
N THR A 54 8.07 -7.94 19.72
CA THR A 54 9.29 -7.64 20.49
C THR A 54 9.27 -6.22 21.04
N ARG A 55 8.81 -5.24 20.25
CA ARG A 55 8.69 -3.84 20.70
C ARG A 55 7.70 -3.72 21.86
N PHE A 56 6.53 -4.33 21.75
CA PHE A 56 5.51 -4.32 22.81
C PHE A 56 5.97 -5.07 24.05
N ALA A 57 6.59 -6.24 23.91
CA ALA A 57 7.16 -6.99 25.03
C ALA A 57 8.23 -6.17 25.78
N THR A 58 9.11 -5.49 25.05
CA THR A 58 10.12 -4.59 25.63
C THR A 58 9.46 -3.46 26.42
N LYS A 59 8.44 -2.82 25.87
CA LYS A 59 7.72 -1.74 26.56
C LYS A 59 6.99 -2.23 27.81
N TRP A 60 6.32 -3.38 27.71
CA TRP A 60 5.53 -3.95 28.79
C TRP A 60 6.40 -4.48 29.93
N TRP A 61 7.49 -5.19 29.63
CA TRP A 61 8.34 -5.82 30.64
C TRP A 61 9.48 -4.92 31.14
N ILE A 62 10.10 -4.12 30.28
CA ILE A 62 11.29 -3.34 30.64
C ILE A 62 10.91 -1.90 31.01
N MET A 63 10.15 -1.20 30.15
CA MET A 63 9.88 0.23 30.33
C MET A 63 8.70 0.54 31.26
N LYS A 64 7.72 -0.37 31.37
CA LYS A 64 6.48 -0.23 32.18
C LYS A 64 5.65 1.05 31.90
N GLU A 65 5.92 1.77 30.81
CA GLU A 65 5.21 2.98 30.41
C GLU A 65 4.75 2.91 28.95
N MET A 66 3.43 2.91 28.75
CA MET A 66 2.79 2.98 27.43
C MET A 66 2.59 4.43 27.03
N HIS A 67 3.01 4.78 25.83
CA HIS A 67 2.88 6.14 25.31
C HIS A 67 1.89 6.19 24.15
N PRO A 68 1.32 7.37 23.83
CA PRO A 68 0.41 7.54 22.69
C PRO A 68 1.00 7.04 21.36
N ASP A 69 2.32 7.14 21.17
CA ASP A 69 3.02 6.64 19.99
C ASP A 69 2.91 5.11 19.82
N ASP A 70 2.86 4.38 20.94
CA ASP A 70 2.76 2.93 20.95
C ASP A 70 1.36 2.48 20.48
N TYR A 71 0.29 3.19 20.86
CA TYR A 71 -1.07 2.91 20.37
C TYR A 71 -1.23 3.15 18.87
N VAL A 72 -0.66 4.23 18.35
CA VAL A 72 -0.66 4.51 16.90
C VAL A 72 0.11 3.43 16.13
N CYS A 73 1.23 2.94 16.71
CA CYS A 73 1.99 1.83 16.16
C CYS A 73 1.18 0.53 16.14
N LEU A 74 0.44 0.22 17.21
CA LEU A 74 -0.48 -0.93 17.26
C LEU A 74 -1.55 -0.83 16.16
N LEU A 75 -2.18 0.34 16.03
CA LEU A 75 -3.21 0.59 15.04
C LEU A 75 -2.68 0.40 13.61
N ALA A 76 -1.47 0.92 13.34
CA ALA A 76 -0.79 0.73 12.06
C ALA A 76 -0.51 -0.76 11.78
N TRP A 77 -0.07 -1.52 12.78
CA TRP A 77 0.15 -2.97 12.65
C TRP A 77 -1.14 -3.73 12.36
N VAL A 78 -2.21 -3.49 13.13
CA VAL A 78 -3.52 -4.12 12.90
C VAL A 78 -4.02 -3.81 11.48
N GLY A 79 -3.92 -2.54 11.05
CA GLY A 79 -4.26 -2.14 9.69
C GLY A 79 -3.45 -2.89 8.64
N SER A 80 -2.13 -3.02 8.83
CA SER A 80 -1.24 -3.75 7.94
C SER A 80 -1.60 -5.24 7.84
N VAL A 81 -1.98 -5.87 8.95
CA VAL A 81 -2.45 -7.27 8.96
C VAL A 81 -3.72 -7.40 8.13
N ILE A 82 -4.71 -6.52 8.35
CA ILE A 82 -5.97 -6.51 7.59
C ILE A 82 -5.71 -6.35 6.08
N TYR A 83 -4.89 -5.38 5.70
CA TYR A 83 -4.52 -5.15 4.30
C TYR A 83 -3.82 -6.36 3.67
N SER A 84 -2.92 -6.99 4.41
CA SER A 84 -2.20 -8.17 3.93
C SER A 84 -3.14 -9.38 3.79
N SER A 85 -4.09 -9.59 4.70
CA SER A 85 -5.11 -10.63 4.59
C SER A 85 -6.01 -10.42 3.36
N ILE A 86 -6.42 -9.17 3.08
CA ILE A 86 -7.19 -8.86 1.87
C ILE A 86 -6.38 -9.18 0.62
N THR A 87 -5.12 -8.76 0.57
CA THR A 87 -4.23 -9.01 -0.57
C THR A 87 -3.98 -10.51 -0.77
N LEU A 88 -3.80 -11.27 0.31
CA LEU A 88 -3.63 -12.73 0.27
C LEU A 88 -4.86 -13.39 -0.35
N SER A 89 -6.04 -12.92 0.05
CA SER A 89 -7.29 -13.39 -0.49
C SER A 89 -7.46 -13.05 -1.98
N GLN A 90 -6.81 -12.00 -2.49
CA GLN A 90 -6.78 -11.68 -3.92
C GLN A 90 -5.86 -12.63 -4.70
N SER A 91 -4.79 -13.14 -4.08
CA SER A 91 -3.93 -14.17 -4.67
C SER A 91 -4.70 -15.45 -5.02
N PHE A 92 -5.65 -15.84 -4.16
CA PHE A 92 -6.60 -16.93 -4.43
C PHE A 92 -7.76 -16.56 -5.36
N LEU A 93 -7.81 -15.33 -5.85
CA LEU A 93 -8.76 -14.87 -6.86
C LEU A 93 -8.07 -14.55 -8.19
N GLY A 94 -6.80 -14.92 -8.39
CA GLY A 94 -6.15 -14.78 -9.70
C GLY A 94 -5.31 -13.52 -9.80
N LEU A 95 -4.72 -13.07 -8.68
CA LEU A 95 -3.72 -12.00 -8.70
C LEU A 95 -2.54 -12.39 -9.60
N GLY A 96 -2.31 -11.61 -10.65
CA GLY A 96 -1.27 -11.86 -11.65
C GLY A 96 -1.72 -12.75 -12.82
N VAL A 97 -2.98 -13.16 -12.87
CA VAL A 97 -3.56 -13.88 -14.01
C VAL A 97 -4.09 -12.89 -15.02
N SER A 98 -3.94 -13.20 -16.31
CA SER A 98 -4.44 -12.35 -17.39
C SER A 98 -5.97 -12.23 -17.35
N GLN A 99 -6.49 -11.05 -17.69
CA GLN A 99 -7.92 -10.72 -17.56
C GLN A 99 -8.83 -11.65 -18.37
N TRP A 100 -8.35 -12.18 -19.49
CA TRP A 100 -9.09 -13.12 -20.33
C TRP A 100 -9.16 -14.55 -19.75
N ASN A 101 -8.31 -14.91 -18.79
CA ASN A 101 -8.30 -16.22 -18.11
C ASN A 101 -9.19 -16.25 -16.85
N MET A 102 -9.88 -15.15 -16.56
CA MET A 102 -10.62 -14.95 -15.32
C MET A 102 -12.12 -15.05 -15.55
N SER A 103 -12.82 -15.87 -14.75
CA SER A 103 -14.28 -15.92 -14.82
C SER A 103 -14.89 -14.57 -14.43
N PRO A 104 -16.04 -14.16 -15.00
CA PRO A 104 -16.71 -12.91 -14.63
C PRO A 104 -17.06 -12.81 -13.13
N ALA A 105 -17.39 -13.94 -12.50
CA ALA A 105 -17.69 -14.00 -11.07
C ALA A 105 -16.43 -13.73 -10.24
N THR A 106 -15.32 -14.41 -10.54
CA THR A 106 -14.02 -14.20 -9.87
C THR A 106 -13.51 -12.78 -10.09
N ALA A 107 -13.66 -12.24 -11.30
CA ALA A 107 -13.28 -10.86 -11.65
C ALA A 107 -14.01 -9.81 -10.80
N SER A 108 -15.32 -9.96 -10.61
CA SER A 108 -16.09 -9.04 -9.76
C SER A 108 -15.66 -9.07 -8.29
N ALA A 109 -15.37 -10.27 -7.74
CA ALA A 109 -14.86 -10.42 -6.39
C ALA A 109 -13.46 -9.81 -6.24
N PHE A 110 -12.60 -10.00 -7.24
CA PHE A 110 -11.25 -9.41 -7.28
C PHE A 110 -11.31 -7.89 -7.33
N LEU A 111 -12.14 -7.30 -8.19
CA LEU A 111 -12.32 -5.84 -8.30
C LEU A 111 -12.86 -5.25 -7.00
N LYS A 112 -13.83 -5.91 -6.35
CA LYS A 112 -14.36 -5.46 -5.05
C LYS A 112 -13.29 -5.44 -3.96
N ARG A 113 -12.47 -6.49 -3.87
CA ARG A 113 -11.37 -6.56 -2.89
C ARG A 113 -10.23 -5.60 -3.24
N GLY A 114 -9.92 -5.41 -4.52
CA GLY A 114 -8.93 -4.44 -4.99
C GLY A 114 -9.35 -2.99 -4.72
N TYR A 115 -10.63 -2.68 -4.85
CA TYR A 115 -11.16 -1.37 -4.48
C TYR A 115 -11.03 -1.11 -2.97
N LEU A 116 -11.36 -2.11 -2.15
CA LEU A 116 -11.20 -2.02 -0.70
C LEU A 116 -9.74 -1.86 -0.28
N SER A 117 -8.81 -2.63 -0.88
CA SER A 117 -7.39 -2.54 -0.56
C SER A 117 -6.82 -1.17 -0.94
N GLN A 118 -7.22 -0.59 -2.06
CA GLN A 118 -6.81 0.77 -2.44
C GLN A 118 -7.23 1.83 -1.42
N ILE A 119 -8.48 1.77 -0.93
CA ILE A 119 -8.98 2.71 0.08
C ILE A 119 -8.23 2.55 1.41
N LEU A 120 -7.98 1.31 1.83
CA LEU A 120 -7.31 1.03 3.10
C LEU A 120 -5.83 1.39 3.09
N TYR A 121 -5.17 1.33 1.94
CA TYR A 121 -3.74 1.62 1.81
C TYR A 121 -3.38 3.02 2.32
N GLY A 122 -4.15 4.06 1.96
CA GLY A 122 -3.88 5.44 2.35
C GLY A 122 -3.84 5.66 3.87
N PRO A 123 -4.92 5.34 4.62
CA PRO A 123 -4.97 5.44 6.07
C PRO A 123 -3.90 4.62 6.79
N ILE A 124 -3.62 3.40 6.31
CA ILE A 124 -2.59 2.53 6.90
C ILE A 124 -1.20 3.13 6.71
N ALA A 125 -0.87 3.58 5.50
CA ALA A 125 0.40 4.24 5.21
C ALA A 125 0.59 5.50 6.06
N PHE A 126 -0.47 6.28 6.24
CA PHE A 126 -0.45 7.45 7.12
C PHE A 126 -0.19 7.08 8.59
N CYS A 127 -0.90 6.08 9.13
CA CYS A 127 -0.71 5.63 10.51
C CYS A 127 0.74 5.15 10.76
N THR A 128 1.33 4.42 9.81
CA THR A 128 2.73 3.98 9.88
C THR A 128 3.70 5.16 9.92
N LYS A 129 3.51 6.14 9.02
CA LYS A 129 4.34 7.36 8.99
C LYS A 129 4.19 8.19 10.26
N LEU A 130 2.97 8.28 10.78
CA LEU A 130 2.67 8.96 12.03
C LEU A 130 3.38 8.30 13.22
N ALA A 131 3.35 6.96 13.32
CA ALA A 131 4.05 6.22 14.38
C ALA A 131 5.57 6.49 14.34
N ILE A 132 6.18 6.48 13.15
CA ILE A 132 7.62 6.78 12.97
C ILE A 132 7.93 8.23 13.36
N LEU A 133 7.14 9.20 12.89
CA LEU A 133 7.35 10.61 13.19
C LEU A 133 7.20 10.92 14.68
N LEU A 134 6.21 10.33 15.36
CA LEU A 134 6.04 10.47 16.81
C LEU A 134 7.22 9.88 17.58
N LEU A 135 7.73 8.71 17.16
CA LEU A 135 8.94 8.11 17.73
C LEU A 135 10.16 9.03 17.55
N LEU A 136 10.34 9.61 16.36
CA LEU A 136 11.43 10.55 16.08
C LEU A 136 11.34 11.83 16.92
N ILE A 137 10.14 12.42 17.02
CA ILE A 137 9.89 13.60 17.87
C ILE A 137 10.30 13.32 19.30
N ARG A 138 9.98 12.14 19.82
CA ARG A 138 10.34 11.74 21.18
C ARG A 138 11.85 11.58 21.36
N ILE A 139 12.53 10.89 20.44
CA ILE A 139 13.98 10.67 20.51
C ILE A 139 14.75 12.00 20.45
N PHE A 140 14.30 12.93 19.60
CA PHE A 140 14.94 14.22 19.40
C PHE A 140 14.19 15.38 20.06
N ALA A 141 13.43 15.11 21.13
CA ALA A 141 12.61 16.11 21.82
C ALA A 141 13.43 17.31 22.33
N VAL A 142 14.73 17.12 22.53
CA VAL A 142 15.69 18.15 22.95
C VAL A 142 15.83 19.29 21.92
N LYS A 143 15.50 19.07 20.64
CA LYS A 143 15.65 20.09 19.58
C LYS A 143 14.27 20.60 19.12
N GLU A 144 13.82 21.73 19.66
CA GLU A 144 12.51 22.32 19.34
C GLU A 144 12.28 22.56 17.83
N ARG A 145 13.31 23.02 17.10
CA ARG A 145 13.22 23.24 15.65
C ARG A 145 12.88 21.94 14.88
N PHE A 146 13.39 20.81 15.35
CA PHE A 146 13.08 19.51 14.76
C PHE A 146 11.65 19.09 15.06
N VAL A 147 11.22 19.27 16.30
CA VAL A 147 9.84 18.96 16.72
C VAL A 147 8.84 19.77 15.91
N LEU A 148 9.11 21.07 15.69
CA LEU A 148 8.28 21.92 14.84
C LEU A 148 8.24 21.41 13.39
N PHE A 149 9.40 21.11 12.80
CA PHE A 149 9.48 20.57 11.44
C PHE A 149 8.71 19.25 11.30
N ALA A 150 8.88 18.32 12.25
CA ALA A 150 8.19 17.03 12.24
C ALA A 150 6.67 17.18 12.40
N ARG A 151 6.19 18.11 13.24
CA ARG A 151 4.76 18.43 13.35
C ARG A 151 4.17 19.01 12.06
N VAL A 152 4.90 19.91 11.39
CA VAL A 152 4.50 20.44 10.08
C VAL A 152 4.44 19.30 9.05
N LEU A 153 5.44 18.41 9.04
CA LEU A 153 5.47 17.26 8.14
C LEU A 153 4.30 16.30 8.38
N ILE A 154 3.91 16.05 9.64
CA ILE A 154 2.69 15.29 9.98
C ILE A 154 1.46 15.95 9.35
N GLY A 155 1.31 17.28 9.49
CA GLY A 155 0.18 18.01 8.91
C GLY A 155 0.11 17.92 7.40
N VAL A 156 1.25 18.07 6.71
CA VAL A 156 1.35 17.94 5.24
C VAL A 156 0.99 16.52 4.79
N CYS A 157 1.55 15.50 5.46
CA CYS A 157 1.21 14.11 5.19
C CYS A 157 -0.29 13.84 5.41
N ALA A 158 -0.86 14.32 6.52
CA ALA A 158 -2.28 14.14 6.81
C ALA A 158 -3.16 14.75 5.71
N ALA A 159 -2.90 16.00 5.32
CA ALA A 159 -3.64 16.67 4.26
C ALA A 159 -3.56 15.89 2.92
N TYR A 160 -2.36 15.40 2.57
CA TYR A 160 -2.16 14.59 1.38
C TYR A 160 -2.95 13.26 1.43
N TYR A 161 -2.80 12.49 2.52
CA TYR A 161 -3.44 11.18 2.65
C TYR A 161 -4.96 11.26 2.74
N ILE A 162 -5.50 12.30 3.39
CA ILE A 162 -6.95 12.57 3.39
C ILE A 162 -7.43 12.88 1.97
N SER A 163 -6.69 13.71 1.23
CA SER A 163 -7.06 14.10 -0.14
C SER A 163 -7.05 12.90 -1.09
N ILE A 164 -5.99 12.09 -1.09
CA ILE A 164 -5.88 10.93 -1.98
C ILE A 164 -6.89 9.84 -1.64
N THR A 165 -7.14 9.58 -0.35
CA THR A 165 -8.16 8.61 0.08
C THR A 165 -9.55 9.05 -0.36
N SER A 166 -9.86 10.34 -0.27
CA SER A 166 -11.12 10.89 -0.78
C SER A 166 -11.26 10.68 -2.29
N ILE A 167 -10.18 10.91 -3.07
CA ILE A 167 -10.17 10.67 -4.51
C ILE A 167 -10.40 9.18 -4.81
N GLN A 168 -9.81 8.27 -4.04
CA GLN A 168 -9.97 6.82 -4.22
C GLN A 168 -11.38 6.34 -3.87
N ILE A 169 -12.02 6.92 -2.84
CA ILE A 169 -13.43 6.64 -2.51
C ILE A 169 -14.36 7.13 -3.63
N PHE A 170 -14.05 8.25 -4.28
CA PHE A 170 -14.85 8.81 -5.37
C PHE A 170 -14.25 8.56 -6.76
N LEU A 171 -13.49 7.47 -6.90
CA LEU A 171 -12.74 7.15 -8.12
C LEU A 171 -13.65 7.00 -9.35
N CYS A 172 -14.87 6.49 -9.15
CA CYS A 172 -15.87 6.28 -10.18
C CYS A 172 -17.17 7.02 -9.87
N ARG A 173 -17.85 7.46 -10.94
CA ARG A 173 -19.20 8.01 -10.90
C ARG A 173 -20.11 7.15 -11.79
N PRO A 174 -21.04 6.35 -11.23
CA PRO A 174 -21.29 6.10 -9.79
C PRO A 174 -20.22 5.21 -9.13
N ILE A 175 -20.11 5.26 -7.80
CA ILE A 175 -19.14 4.46 -7.01
C ILE A 175 -19.29 2.96 -7.29
N SER A 176 -20.52 2.51 -7.53
CA SER A 176 -20.81 1.11 -7.87
C SER A 176 -20.08 0.59 -9.11
N LYS A 177 -19.66 1.48 -10.01
CA LYS A 177 -18.86 1.12 -11.19
C LYS A 177 -17.44 0.64 -10.82
N ALA A 178 -16.90 1.04 -9.67
CA ALA A 178 -15.56 0.64 -9.25
C ALA A 178 -15.44 -0.88 -9.00
N TYR A 179 -16.52 -1.52 -8.53
CA TYR A 179 -16.56 -2.96 -8.26
C TYR A 179 -17.53 -3.73 -9.16
N ASN A 180 -18.39 -3.04 -9.91
CA ASN A 180 -19.29 -3.67 -10.89
C ASN A 180 -19.11 -3.05 -12.29
N PRO A 181 -18.35 -3.72 -13.17
CA PRO A 181 -18.04 -3.20 -14.50
C PRO A 181 -19.25 -3.15 -15.44
N LYS A 182 -20.37 -3.81 -15.10
CA LYS A 182 -21.62 -3.76 -15.87
C LYS A 182 -22.35 -2.42 -15.74
N VAL A 183 -21.99 -1.59 -14.76
CA VAL A 183 -22.64 -0.30 -14.52
C VAL A 183 -22.08 0.77 -15.46
N LEU A 184 -22.97 1.48 -16.15
CA LEU A 184 -22.62 2.62 -16.97
C LEU A 184 -22.12 3.79 -16.10
N GLY A 185 -21.11 4.51 -16.57
CA GLY A 185 -20.48 5.59 -15.80
C GLY A 185 -19.08 5.91 -16.28
N LYS A 186 -18.39 6.82 -15.59
CA LYS A 186 -17.00 7.20 -15.87
C LYS A 186 -16.14 6.99 -14.62
N CYS A 187 -14.92 6.52 -14.82
CA CYS A 187 -13.92 6.36 -13.76
C CYS A 187 -12.68 7.16 -14.13
N LEU A 188 -11.99 7.66 -13.10
CA LEU A 188 -10.64 8.18 -13.25
C LEU A 188 -9.67 7.04 -13.59
N ASP A 189 -8.53 7.40 -14.20
CA ASP A 189 -7.50 6.44 -14.55
C ASP A 189 -6.78 5.95 -13.29
N SER A 190 -7.18 4.77 -12.82
CA SER A 190 -6.64 4.13 -11.61
C SER A 190 -5.13 3.92 -11.69
N ARG A 191 -4.57 3.70 -12.89
CA ARG A 191 -3.13 3.47 -13.08
C ARG A 191 -2.35 4.76 -12.83
N LYS A 192 -2.83 5.89 -13.34
CA LYS A 192 -2.20 7.20 -13.11
C LYS A 192 -2.25 7.58 -11.63
N ILE A 193 -3.38 7.38 -10.99
CA ILE A 193 -3.55 7.65 -9.55
C ILE A 193 -2.62 6.76 -8.73
N PHE A 194 -2.53 5.47 -9.06
CA PHE A 194 -1.63 4.53 -8.39
C PHE A 194 -0.16 4.96 -8.53
N ILE A 195 0.30 5.28 -9.74
CA ILE A 195 1.68 5.73 -9.97
C ILE A 195 1.99 7.01 -9.18
N ALA A 196 1.08 7.99 -9.21
CA ALA A 196 1.25 9.24 -8.47
C ALA A 196 1.28 9.00 -6.95
N ASN A 197 0.40 8.15 -6.44
CA ASN A 197 0.35 7.80 -5.01
C ASN A 197 1.62 7.08 -4.56
N THR A 198 2.10 6.11 -5.33
CA THR A 198 3.35 5.39 -5.02
C THR A 198 4.56 6.33 -5.06
N ALA A 199 4.64 7.23 -6.04
CA ALA A 199 5.73 8.21 -6.12
C ALA A 199 5.76 9.12 -4.88
N ILE A 200 4.60 9.64 -4.45
CA ILE A 200 4.52 10.52 -3.29
C ILE A 200 4.77 9.75 -1.98
N ALA A 201 4.32 8.50 -1.90
CA ALA A 201 4.64 7.62 -0.76
C ALA A 201 6.16 7.46 -0.59
N ILE A 202 6.89 7.20 -1.68
CA ILE A 202 8.36 7.08 -1.67
C ILE A 202 9.01 8.41 -1.25
N VAL A 203 8.59 9.53 -1.85
CA VAL A 203 9.15 10.86 -1.51
C VAL A 203 8.95 11.19 -0.04
N THR A 204 7.76 10.91 0.50
CA THR A 204 7.48 11.15 1.93
C THR A 204 8.26 10.21 2.84
N ASP A 205 8.50 8.96 2.47
CA ASP A 205 9.36 8.04 3.23
C ASP A 205 10.82 8.52 3.26
N VAL A 206 11.36 8.94 2.12
CA VAL A 206 12.71 9.51 2.03
C VAL A 206 12.80 10.76 2.89
N ALA A 207 11.81 11.65 2.85
CA ALA A 207 11.79 12.87 3.67
C ALA A 207 11.79 12.56 5.17
N ILE A 208 10.98 11.58 5.63
CA ILE A 208 10.91 11.16 7.04
C ILE A 208 12.24 10.53 7.49
N LEU A 209 12.82 9.64 6.68
CA LEU A 209 14.09 8.97 6.99
C LEU A 209 15.29 9.92 6.93
N ALA A 210 15.27 10.92 6.06
CA ALA A 210 16.31 11.94 5.96
C ALA A 210 16.20 13.01 7.05
N SER A 211 15.00 13.24 7.60
CA SER A 211 14.71 14.24 8.64
C SER A 211 15.70 14.24 9.83
N PRO A 212 16.06 13.10 10.44
CA PRO A 212 17.01 13.08 11.55
C PRO A 212 18.49 13.20 11.12
N MET A 213 18.84 13.04 9.83
CA MET A 213 20.24 13.02 9.40
C MET A 213 21.00 14.32 9.67
N PRO A 214 20.48 15.53 9.36
CA PRO A 214 21.19 16.79 9.66
C PRO A 214 21.48 16.98 11.15
N ILE A 215 20.63 16.44 12.03
CA ILE A 215 20.77 16.50 13.48
C ILE A 215 21.87 15.56 13.96
N ILE A 216 21.90 14.35 13.40
CA ILE A 216 22.90 13.32 13.69
C ILE A 216 24.29 13.75 13.18
N TRP A 217 24.37 14.40 12.02
CA TRP A 217 25.65 14.88 11.46
C TRP A 217 26.32 15.95 12.34
N ARG A 218 25.52 16.76 13.03
CA ARG A 218 26.04 17.72 14.02
C ARG A 218 26.41 17.07 15.36
N LEU A 219 26.01 15.81 15.57
CA LEU A 219 26.15 15.09 16.84
C LEU A 219 26.88 13.76 16.59
N LYS A 220 28.16 13.84 16.15
CA LYS A 220 29.14 12.73 15.95
C LYS A 220 28.61 11.30 16.25
N MET A 221 27.77 10.74 15.39
CA MET A 221 27.33 9.34 15.51
C MET A 221 27.62 8.55 14.23
N SER A 222 27.83 7.24 14.41
CA SER A 222 28.59 6.35 13.52
C SER A 222 27.90 6.04 12.18
N PHE A 223 28.74 5.61 11.23
CA PHE A 223 28.41 5.18 9.86
C PHE A 223 27.23 4.19 9.73
N TRP A 224 26.94 3.42 10.78
CA TRP A 224 25.88 2.39 10.77
C TRP A 224 24.46 2.93 10.67
N SER A 225 24.15 4.11 11.21
CA SER A 225 22.84 4.74 11.04
C SER A 225 22.61 5.22 9.59
N ARG A 226 23.69 5.58 8.89
CA ARG A 226 23.69 6.02 7.48
C ARG A 226 23.44 4.86 6.50
N VAL A 227 23.95 3.67 6.83
CA VAL A 227 23.73 2.44 6.05
C VAL A 227 22.31 1.92 6.23
N GLY A 228 21.74 1.98 7.44
CA GLY A 228 20.37 1.51 7.72
C GLY A 228 19.31 2.19 6.85
N SER A 229 19.32 3.52 6.76
CA SER A 229 18.36 4.27 5.91
C SER A 229 18.54 3.97 4.42
N SER A 230 19.78 3.77 3.96
CA SER A 230 20.09 3.45 2.57
C SER A 230 19.68 2.02 2.19
N ALA A 231 19.82 1.07 3.12
CA ALA A 231 19.42 -0.32 2.93
C ALA A 231 17.88 -0.50 2.89
N VAL A 232 17.15 0.23 3.73
CA VAL A 232 15.67 0.22 3.70
C VAL A 232 15.14 0.79 2.38
N LEU A 233 15.77 1.86 1.86
CA LEU A 233 15.41 2.44 0.57
C LEU A 233 15.73 1.49 -0.60
N ALA A 234 16.88 0.82 -0.55
CA ALA A 234 17.26 -0.19 -1.54
C ALA A 234 16.32 -1.40 -1.54
N ALA A 235 15.92 -1.88 -0.36
CA ALA A 235 14.96 -2.97 -0.21
C ALA A 235 13.55 -2.59 -0.71
N GLY A 236 13.11 -1.33 -0.48
CA GLY A 236 11.82 -0.83 -0.97
C GLY A 236 11.76 -0.68 -2.49
N GLY A 237 12.86 -0.31 -3.15
CA GLY A 237 12.93 -0.16 -4.60
C GLY A 237 12.88 -1.48 -5.38
N LEU A 238 13.43 -2.57 -4.81
CA LEU A 238 13.47 -3.88 -5.47
C LEU A 238 12.09 -4.54 -5.59
N GLY A 239 11.11 -4.18 -4.75
CA GLY A 239 9.75 -4.75 -4.79
C GLY A 239 8.84 -4.19 -5.89
N VAL A 240 9.26 -3.14 -6.62
CA VAL A 240 8.43 -2.47 -7.64
C VAL A 240 8.73 -2.96 -9.08
N PHE A 241 9.83 -3.70 -9.27
CA PHE A 241 10.29 -4.14 -10.59
C PHE A 241 10.08 -5.63 -10.89
N HIS A 242 9.29 -6.35 -10.08
CA HIS A 242 8.93 -7.75 -10.30
C HIS A 242 7.42 -7.95 -10.15
#